data_AF-A0A9J5WN82-F1
#
_entry.id   AF-A0A9J5WN82-F1
#
_cell.length_a   1.000
_cell.length_b   1.000
_cell.length_c   1.000
_cell.angle_alpha   90.00
_cell.angle_beta   90.00
_cell.angle_gamma   90.00
#
_symmetry.space_group_name_H-M   'P 1'
#
loop_
_entity.id
_entity.type
_entity.pdbx_description
1 polymer ?
#
loop_
_entity_poly.entity_id
_entity_poly.type
_entity_poly.pdbx_seq_one_letter_code
_entity_poly.pdbx_strand_id
1 'polypeptide(L)' 'MSSTMPIMDGIEATKKLQSMGITMMIVRITTPDNNEKYHKEFMEAGRDECYEKPLTKDILQILVEKISNKV' A
#
# COMPACT_ATOMS: atom_id res chain seq x y z
N MET A 1 -2.04 2.03 -3.42
CA MET A 1 -1.64 1.43 -4.72
C MET A 1 -2.31 0.08 -4.91
N SER A 2 -2.91 -0.17 -6.07
CA SER A 2 -3.56 -1.47 -6.37
C SER A 2 -2.65 -2.39 -7.19
N SER A 3 -2.68 -3.70 -6.93
CA SER A 3 -1.92 -4.70 -7.70
C SER A 3 -2.35 -4.81 -9.17
N THR A 4 -3.54 -4.34 -9.52
CA THR A 4 -4.01 -4.24 -10.91
C THR A 4 -3.78 -2.82 -11.41
N MET A 5 -2.58 -2.54 -11.90
CA MET A 5 -2.26 -1.32 -12.63
C MET A 5 -1.89 -1.72 -14.07
N PRO A 6 -2.45 -1.05 -15.11
CA PRO A 6 -2.32 -1.50 -16.49
C PRO A 6 -0.90 -1.34 -17.08
N ILE A 7 -0.03 -0.58 -16.42
CA ILE A 7 1.27 -0.16 -16.95
C ILE A 7 2.44 -0.57 -16.04
N MET A 8 2.26 -0.56 -14.71
CA MET A 8 3.35 -0.74 -13.74
C MET A 8 2.81 -1.40 -12.47
N ASP A 9 3.55 -2.36 -11.91
CA ASP A 9 3.16 -3.02 -10.66
C ASP A 9 3.22 -2.04 -9.46
N GLY A 10 2.34 -2.25 -8.49
CA GLY A 10 2.32 -1.49 -7.24
C GLY A 10 3.63 -1.60 -6.46
N ILE A 11 4.36 -2.73 -6.52
CA ILE A 11 5.69 -2.87 -5.89
C ILE A 11 6.68 -1.88 -6.54
N GLU A 12 6.73 -1.89 -7.86
CA GLU A 12 7.66 -1.07 -8.63
C GLU A 12 7.37 0.43 -8.43
N ALA A 13 6.09 0.80 -8.40
CA ALA A 13 5.66 2.15 -8.09
C ALA A 13 6.12 2.59 -6.69
N THR A 14 5.95 1.76 -5.67
CA THR A 14 6.42 2.06 -4.29
C THR A 14 7.93 2.23 -4.23
N LYS A 15 8.71 1.30 -4.81
CA LYS A 15 10.18 1.42 -4.86
C LYS A 15 10.63 2.70 -5.55
N LYS A 16 9.95 3.09 -6.64
CA LYS A 16 10.23 4.33 -7.36
C LYS A 16 9.93 5.56 -6.50
N LEU A 17 8.79 5.61 -5.81
CA LEU A 17 8.44 6.70 -4.89
C LEU A 17 9.47 6.83 -3.75
N GLN A 18 9.95 5.72 -3.20
CA GLN A 18 11.00 5.72 -2.18
C GLN A 18 12.34 6.20 -2.72
N SER A 19 12.73 5.77 -3.93
CA SER A 19 13.95 6.25 -4.59
C SER A 19 13.92 7.77 -4.86
N MET A 20 12.71 8.35 -4.97
CA MET A 20 12.50 9.79 -5.08
C MET A 20 12.57 10.52 -3.73
N GLY A 21 12.83 9.81 -2.62
CA GLY A 21 12.91 10.38 -1.28
C GLY A 21 11.55 10.70 -0.65
N ILE A 22 10.46 10.14 -1.17
CA ILE A 22 9.13 10.35 -0.61
C ILE A 22 9.00 9.57 0.70
N THR A 23 8.75 10.29 1.79
CA THR A 23 8.59 9.74 3.14
C THR A 23 7.13 9.63 3.59
N MET A 24 6.19 9.95 2.69
CA MET A 24 4.75 9.83 2.96
C MET A 24 4.35 8.38 3.17
N MET A 25 3.29 8.17 3.95
CA MET A 25 2.68 6.86 4.15
C MET A 25 2.10 6.36 2.82
N ILE A 26 2.55 5.19 2.37
CA ILE A 26 1.99 4.53 1.19
C ILE A 26 1.13 3.37 1.67
N VAL A 27 -0.12 3.35 1.21
CA VAL A 27 -1.09 2.30 1.57
C VAL A 27 -1.36 1.44 0.35
N ARG A 28 -1.25 0.12 0.50
CA ARG A 28 -1.54 -0.87 -0.54
C ARG A 28 -2.99 -1.35 -0.42
N ILE A 29 -3.65 -1.49 -1.58
CA ILE A 29 -5.02 -1.96 -1.71
C ILE A 29 -5.00 -3.20 -2.62
N THR A 30 -5.06 -4.38 -2.05
CA THR A 30 -4.91 -5.65 -2.80
C THR A 30 -6.25 -6.27 -3.13
N THR A 31 -6.32 -6.97 -4.26
CA THR A 31 -7.31 -8.05 -4.38
C THR A 31 -6.93 -9.18 -3.42
N PRO A 32 -7.89 -9.97 -2.92
CA PRO A 32 -7.58 -11.20 -2.21
C PRO A 32 -6.76 -12.08 -3.15
N ASP A 33 -5.46 -12.21 -2.88
CA ASP A 33 -4.56 -13.06 -3.65
C ASP A 33 -3.66 -13.80 -2.66
N ASN A 34 -3.60 -15.12 -2.79
CA ASN A 34 -2.87 -16.02 -1.88
C ASN A 34 -1.35 -16.01 -2.13
N ASN A 35 -0.83 -15.03 -2.85
CA ASN A 35 0.57 -15.01 -3.24
C ASN A 35 1.48 -14.49 -2.10
N GLU A 36 1.86 -15.41 -1.22
CA GLU A 36 2.73 -15.16 -0.06
C GLU A 36 4.08 -14.51 -0.45
N LYS A 37 4.60 -14.85 -1.64
CA LYS A 37 5.85 -14.26 -2.16
C LYS A 37 5.68 -12.77 -2.44
N TYR A 38 4.56 -12.38 -3.06
CA TYR A 38 4.23 -10.97 -3.24
C TYR A 38 4.18 -10.27 -1.88
N HIS A 39 3.48 -10.84 -0.89
CA HIS A 39 3.41 -10.27 0.46
C HIS A 39 4.76 -10.03 1.11
N LYS A 40 5.72 -10.95 0.97
CA LYS A 40 7.09 -10.80 1.53
C LYS A 40 7.85 -9.66 0.86
N GLU A 41 7.85 -9.61 -0.46
CA GLU A 41 8.56 -8.55 -1.22
C GLU A 41 8.00 -7.14 -0.91
N PHE A 42 6.72 -7.03 -0.51
CA PHE A 42 6.15 -5.75 -0.06
C PHE A 42 6.55 -5.38 1.36
N MET A 43 6.56 -6.33 2.30
CA MET A 43 6.98 -6.05 3.68
C MET A 43 8.44 -5.59 3.73
N GLU A 44 9.26 -6.10 2.82
CA GLU A 44 10.66 -5.67 2.63
C GLU A 44 10.76 -4.31 1.93
N ALA A 45 9.77 -3.95 1.11
CA ALA A 45 9.79 -2.69 0.36
C ALA A 45 9.58 -1.46 1.25
N GLY A 46 8.91 -1.52 2.41
CA GLY A 46 8.80 -0.33 3.27
C GLY A 46 7.71 -0.37 4.36
N ARG A 47 7.55 0.74 5.10
CA ARG A 47 6.54 0.97 6.17
C ARG A 47 5.12 1.12 5.59
N ASP A 48 4.67 0.14 4.83
CA ASP A 48 3.43 0.23 4.06
C ASP A 48 2.35 -0.66 4.68
N GLU A 49 1.18 -0.08 4.93
CA GLU A 49 0.01 -0.84 5.39
C GLU A 49 -0.73 -1.46 4.22
N CYS A 50 -1.23 -2.68 4.41
CA CYS A 50 -1.94 -3.42 3.36
C CYS A 50 -3.39 -3.66 3.76
N TYR A 51 -4.30 -3.30 2.86
CA TYR A 51 -5.74 -3.52 3.00
C TYR A 51 -6.28 -4.29 1.80
N GLU A 52 -7.20 -5.21 2.05
CA GLU A 52 -7.88 -5.94 0.99
C GLU A 52 -9.02 -5.12 0.38
N LYS A 53 -9.34 -5.42 -0.87
CA LYS A 53 -10.53 -4.94 -1.56
C LYS A 53 -11.75 -5.74 -1.11
N PRO A 54 -12.96 -5.13 -1.12
CA PRO A 54 -13.22 -3.74 -1.46
C PRO A 54 -12.77 -2.78 -0.36
N LEU A 55 -12.38 -1.56 -0.74
CA LEU A 55 -12.06 -0.51 0.22
C LEU A 55 -13.36 -0.05 0.90
N THR A 56 -13.61 -0.56 2.11
CA THR A 56 -14.82 -0.22 2.87
C THR A 56 -14.69 1.15 3.54
N LYS A 57 -15.83 1.70 3.97
CA LYS A 57 -15.86 2.95 4.75
C LYS A 57 -15.04 2.85 6.03
N ASP A 58 -15.07 1.69 6.70
CA ASP A 58 -14.32 1.45 7.93
C ASP A 58 -12.81 1.51 7.69
N ILE A 59 -12.33 0.91 6.59
CA ILE A 59 -10.92 0.98 6.19
C ILE A 59 -10.50 2.44 5.95
N LEU A 60 -11.34 3.20 5.23
CA LEU A 60 -11.09 4.62 5.00
C LEU A 60 -11.06 5.43 6.28
N GLN A 61 -11.98 5.18 7.21
CA GLN A 61 -12.01 5.86 8.50
C GLN A 61 -10.73 5.61 9.29
N ILE A 62 -10.30 4.34 9.39
CA ILE A 62 -9.04 3.96 10.05
C ILE A 62 -7.85 4.69 9.42
N LEU A 63 -7.78 4.75 8.09
CA LEU A 63 -6.70 5.44 7.37
C LEU A 63 -6.69 6.94 7.65
N VAL A 64 -7.85 7.60 7.65
CA VAL A 64 -7.97 9.03 7.93
C VAL A 64 -7.58 9.34 9.38
N GLU A 65 -8.03 8.53 10.34
CA GLU A 65 -7.66 8.68 11.75
C GLU A 65 -6.15 8.53 11.95
N LYS A 66 -5.51 7.55 11.30
CA LYS A 66 -4.05 7.33 11.37
C LYS A 66 -3.25 8.51 10.82
N ILE A 67 -3.71 9.11 9.72
CA ILE A 67 -3.05 10.27 9.13
C ILE A 67 -3.28 11.52 10.00
N SER A 68 -4.46 11.65 10.60
CA SER A 68 -4.83 12.82 11.43
C SER A 68 -4.18 12.83 12.81
N ASN A 69 -3.91 11.66 13.41
CA ASN A 69 -3.25 11.53 14.72
C ASN A 69 -1.72 11.71 14.69
N LYS A 70 -1.16 12.12 13.55
CA LYS A 70 0.30 12.26 13.33
C LYS A 70 0.81 13.69 13.54
N VAL A 71 0.15 14.44 14.44
CA VAL A 71 0.56 15.80 14.86
C VAL A 71 1.63 15.73 15.95
#